data_AF-A0A2A9E4T5-F1
#
_entry.id   AF-A0A2A9E4T5-F1
#
_cell.length_a   1.000
_cell.length_b   1.000
_cell.length_c   1.000
_cell.angle_alpha   90.00
_cell.angle_beta   90.00
_cell.angle_gamma   90.00
#
_symmetry.space_group_name_H-M   'P 1'
#
loop_
_entity.id
_entity.type
_entity.pdbx_description
1 polymer ?
#
loop_
_entity_poly.entity_id
_entity_poly.type
_entity_poly.pdbx_seq_one_letter_code
_entity_poly.pdbx_strand_id
1 'polypeptide(L)'
;MADGGTEHADQPDESFIYLRLAGDRFDAPGMPANSIIEVQRLSELIYDVARGVWLEQNPGRSRVPSAFVAALDLRLVSIGEGSALPVLRLPRPTAEDEEFLPVFDTAREVILDTFASVSDDRRLPDYFPRAALPALRRVGKTLADSDSMTLGNPRRALPDAQEPRRVEVGVETVEILECIDAALAAQPGPAELEGVVTEFDGYRGRFELRDLHGVIHVCKLASFEREVSEAVKAALAPDGVTAPDVVVSGIGVRDIRDRLNDLWDVHDVRVIRTYREKALMQKLSVVKGLRHGWWGGSSEAPDRDAVRSLEAALPRLGLLDVALAIGANAEGSVVLEWTRGTTAYTAHLEPGGNLFLCSDNTDTDELDERQLDYSEARLVRFVESGRIDV
;
A
#
# COMPACT_ATOMS: atom_id res chain seq x y z
N MET A 1 5.63 -69.60 16.23
CA MET A 1 5.18 -69.47 14.82
C MET A 1 4.79 -68.02 14.64
N ALA A 2 5.67 -67.26 13.98
CA ALA A 2 5.46 -65.87 13.62
C ALA A 2 5.52 -65.83 12.10
N ASP A 3 4.50 -65.25 11.48
CA ASP A 3 4.40 -64.98 10.05
C ASP A 3 3.30 -63.90 9.94
N GLY A 4 3.46 -62.77 9.28
CA GLY A 4 4.51 -62.20 8.46
C GLY A 4 3.92 -60.90 7.95
N GLY A 5 4.15 -59.81 8.69
CA GLY A 5 3.71 -58.47 8.28
C GLY A 5 4.69 -57.93 7.26
N THR A 6 4.32 -57.96 5.99
CA THR A 6 5.11 -57.36 4.91
C THR A 6 5.12 -55.84 5.09
N GLU A 7 6.27 -55.31 5.51
CA GLU A 7 6.66 -53.91 5.34
C GLU A 7 6.59 -53.56 3.84
N HIS A 8 5.76 -52.58 3.48
CA HIS A 8 5.86 -51.84 2.23
C HIS A 8 6.55 -50.50 2.51
N ALA A 9 7.80 -50.57 2.92
CA ALA A 9 8.71 -49.42 2.90
C ALA A 9 9.64 -49.57 1.70
N ASP A 10 9.83 -48.47 0.97
CA ASP A 10 10.89 -48.24 -0.02
C ASP A 10 10.60 -48.61 -1.50
N GLN A 11 9.60 -47.92 -2.09
CA GLN A 11 9.66 -47.58 -3.52
C GLN A 11 9.88 -46.06 -3.66
N PRO A 12 10.78 -45.62 -4.56
CA PRO A 12 10.95 -44.20 -4.85
C PRO A 12 9.61 -43.61 -5.31
N ASP A 13 9.30 -42.42 -4.81
CA ASP A 13 8.03 -41.75 -5.08
C ASP A 13 7.97 -41.33 -6.55
N GLU A 14 7.39 -42.19 -7.41
CA GLU A 14 7.13 -41.94 -8.85
C GLU A 14 6.09 -40.83 -9.10
N SER A 15 5.72 -40.06 -8.08
CA SER A 15 4.81 -38.93 -8.23
C SER A 15 5.43 -37.82 -9.09
N PHE A 16 4.62 -37.18 -9.93
CA PHE A 16 5.03 -36.02 -10.72
C PHE A 16 5.07 -34.75 -9.88
N ILE A 17 4.10 -34.58 -8.98
CA ILE A 17 3.97 -33.45 -8.06
C ILE A 17 3.44 -33.96 -6.72
N TYR A 18 3.97 -33.44 -5.62
CA TYR A 18 3.40 -33.68 -4.31
C TYR A 18 2.14 -32.84 -4.14
N LEU A 19 1.04 -33.49 -3.77
CA LEU A 19 -0.23 -32.86 -3.42
C LEU A 19 -0.73 -33.42 -2.10
N ARG A 20 -1.02 -32.54 -1.14
CA ARG A 20 -1.73 -32.87 0.09
C ARG A 20 -2.89 -31.92 0.26
N LEU A 21 -4.04 -32.45 0.60
CA LEU A 21 -5.21 -31.70 1.04
C LEU A 21 -5.42 -31.98 2.53
N ALA A 22 -5.50 -30.93 3.32
CA ALA A 22 -5.67 -30.95 4.77
C ALA A 22 -6.83 -30.03 5.18
N GLY A 23 -7.41 -30.28 6.35
CA GLY A 23 -8.60 -29.58 6.86
C GLY A 23 -9.65 -30.54 7.40
N ASP A 24 -10.65 -30.03 8.10
CA ASP A 24 -11.62 -30.84 8.88
C ASP A 24 -12.31 -31.93 8.05
N ARG A 25 -12.58 -31.65 6.76
CA ARG A 25 -13.22 -32.63 5.85
C ARG A 25 -12.27 -33.72 5.33
N PHE A 26 -10.97 -33.55 5.52
CA PHE A 26 -9.93 -34.48 5.10
C PHE A 26 -9.40 -35.36 6.26
N ASP A 27 -9.89 -35.13 7.49
CA ASP A 27 -9.58 -35.96 8.67
C ASP A 27 -10.33 -37.29 8.67
N ALA A 28 -11.45 -37.37 7.93
CA ALA A 28 -12.18 -38.62 7.73
C ALA A 28 -11.43 -39.56 6.76
N PRO A 29 -11.60 -40.89 6.88
CA PRO A 29 -11.01 -41.83 5.94
C PRO A 29 -11.45 -41.57 4.49
N GLY A 30 -10.47 -41.38 3.60
CA GLY A 30 -10.68 -41.13 2.16
C GLY A 30 -10.63 -39.65 1.78
N MET A 31 -10.77 -39.36 0.49
CA MET A 31 -10.85 -37.99 -0.03
C MET A 31 -12.31 -37.67 -0.37
N PRO A 32 -12.86 -36.51 0.06
CA PRO A 32 -14.15 -36.05 -0.42
C PRO A 32 -14.20 -36.02 -1.95
N ALA A 33 -15.23 -36.61 -2.54
CA ALA A 33 -15.31 -36.77 -4.00
C ALA A 33 -15.31 -35.42 -4.73
N ASN A 34 -15.88 -34.38 -4.13
CA ASN A 34 -15.88 -33.02 -4.68
C ASN A 34 -14.49 -32.38 -4.70
N SER A 35 -13.55 -32.82 -3.85
CA SER A 35 -12.17 -32.31 -3.82
C SER A 35 -11.34 -32.77 -5.03
N ILE A 36 -11.82 -33.73 -5.83
CA ILE A 36 -11.18 -34.11 -7.10
C ILE A 36 -11.09 -32.94 -8.08
N ILE A 37 -11.96 -31.93 -7.92
CA ILE A 37 -11.92 -30.72 -8.75
C ILE A 37 -10.59 -29.96 -8.60
N GLU A 38 -9.94 -30.02 -7.43
CA GLU A 38 -8.64 -29.38 -7.23
C GLU A 38 -7.51 -30.12 -7.97
N VAL A 39 -7.60 -31.44 -8.08
CA VAL A 39 -6.69 -32.24 -8.93
C VAL A 39 -6.86 -31.85 -10.39
N GLN A 40 -8.10 -31.72 -10.85
CA GLN A 40 -8.40 -31.28 -12.22
C GLN A 40 -7.83 -29.88 -12.49
N ARG A 41 -8.09 -28.91 -11.60
CA ARG A 41 -7.61 -27.53 -11.74
C ARG A 41 -6.10 -27.42 -11.73
N LEU A 42 -5.43 -28.21 -10.89
CA LEU A 42 -3.97 -28.29 -10.87
C LEU A 42 -3.42 -28.85 -12.19
N SER A 43 -4.04 -29.90 -12.74
CA SER A 43 -3.66 -30.45 -14.05
C SER A 43 -3.80 -29.41 -15.17
N GLU A 44 -4.91 -28.67 -15.19
CA GLU A 44 -5.15 -27.59 -16.15
C GLU A 44 -4.13 -26.44 -16.00
N LEU A 45 -3.77 -26.08 -14.76
CA LEU A 45 -2.71 -25.09 -14.50
C LEU A 45 -1.35 -25.57 -15.02
N ILE A 46 -0.97 -26.83 -14.75
CA ILE A 46 0.28 -27.43 -15.25
C ILE A 46 0.31 -27.35 -16.78
N TYR A 47 -0.81 -27.69 -17.43
CA TYR A 47 -0.93 -27.60 -18.88
C TYR A 47 -0.72 -26.18 -19.41
N ASP A 48 -1.44 -25.19 -18.86
CA ASP A 48 -1.38 -23.81 -19.36
C ASP A 48 0.00 -23.17 -19.11
N VAL A 49 0.64 -23.48 -17.98
CA VAL A 49 2.01 -23.01 -17.69
C VAL A 49 3.01 -23.70 -18.62
N ALA A 50 2.93 -25.02 -18.79
CA ALA A 50 3.82 -25.77 -19.68
C ALA A 50 3.70 -25.29 -21.14
N ARG A 51 2.47 -25.01 -21.60
CA ARG A 51 2.22 -24.41 -22.91
C ARG A 51 2.91 -23.06 -23.05
N GLY A 52 2.84 -22.21 -22.02
CA GLY A 52 3.52 -20.92 -21.99
C GLY A 52 5.04 -21.05 -22.10
N VAL A 53 5.64 -21.90 -21.25
CA VAL A 53 7.07 -22.20 -21.23
C VAL A 53 7.55 -22.74 -22.59
N TRP A 54 6.81 -23.67 -23.18
CA TRP A 54 7.18 -24.24 -24.49
C TRP A 54 7.18 -23.18 -25.60
N LEU A 55 6.17 -22.32 -25.65
CA LEU A 55 6.05 -21.27 -26.67
C LEU A 55 7.16 -20.23 -26.54
N GLU A 56 7.57 -19.89 -25.31
CA GLU A 56 8.69 -18.99 -25.05
C GLU A 56 10.02 -19.58 -25.54
N GLN A 57 10.25 -20.88 -25.31
CA GLN A 57 11.43 -21.61 -25.79
C GLN A 57 11.43 -21.84 -27.31
N ASN A 58 10.29 -21.64 -27.98
CA ASN A 58 10.10 -21.87 -29.41
C ASN A 58 9.54 -20.62 -30.11
N PRO A 59 10.30 -19.51 -30.20
CA PRO A 59 9.81 -18.18 -30.61
C PRO A 59 9.30 -18.05 -32.07
N GLY A 60 9.23 -19.13 -32.85
CA GLY A 60 8.62 -19.19 -34.18
C GLY A 60 7.28 -19.94 -34.25
N ARG A 61 6.76 -20.42 -33.11
CA ARG A 61 5.57 -21.26 -33.04
C ARG A 61 4.44 -20.52 -32.34
N SER A 62 3.23 -20.62 -32.91
CA SER A 62 2.00 -20.05 -32.33
C SER A 62 1.15 -21.06 -31.56
N ARG A 63 1.49 -22.35 -31.65
CA ARG A 63 0.79 -23.47 -30.99
C ARG A 63 1.77 -24.57 -30.63
N VAL A 64 1.45 -25.30 -29.57
CA VAL A 64 2.15 -26.53 -29.18
C VAL A 64 1.83 -27.68 -30.16
N PRO A 65 2.69 -28.71 -30.25
CA PRO A 65 2.42 -29.92 -31.03
C PRO A 65 1.15 -30.64 -30.56
N SER A 66 0.49 -31.39 -31.44
CA SER A 66 -0.71 -32.17 -31.06
C SER A 66 -0.42 -33.26 -30.03
N ALA A 67 0.80 -33.81 -30.02
CA ALA A 67 1.25 -34.79 -29.03
C ALA A 67 1.43 -34.18 -27.63
N PHE A 68 1.60 -32.85 -27.52
CA PHE A 68 1.89 -32.17 -26.24
C PHE A 68 0.78 -32.37 -25.19
N VAL A 69 -0.48 -32.34 -25.63
CA VAL A 69 -1.65 -32.57 -24.74
C VAL A 69 -1.68 -34.02 -24.27
N ALA A 70 -1.39 -34.97 -25.16
CA ALA A 70 -1.40 -36.39 -24.85
C ALA A 70 -0.24 -36.78 -23.89
N ALA A 71 0.91 -36.10 -24.01
CA ALA A 71 2.06 -36.30 -23.15
C ALA A 71 1.80 -35.83 -21.69
N LEU A 72 0.92 -34.83 -21.49
CA LEU A 72 0.51 -34.37 -20.17
C LEU A 72 -0.80 -35.05 -19.71
N ASP A 73 -0.75 -36.37 -19.54
CA ASP A 73 -1.85 -37.16 -19.00
C ASP A 73 -1.64 -37.42 -17.50
N LEU A 74 -1.96 -36.45 -16.64
CA LEU A 74 -1.76 -36.58 -15.20
C LEU A 74 -2.83 -37.48 -14.57
N ARG A 75 -2.42 -38.65 -14.07
CA ARG A 75 -3.33 -39.68 -13.52
C ARG A 75 -3.30 -39.74 -12.01
N LEU A 76 -4.48 -39.78 -11.39
CA LEU A 76 -4.65 -40.14 -9.98
C LEU A 76 -4.57 -41.66 -9.82
N VAL A 77 -3.51 -42.15 -9.16
CA VAL A 77 -3.23 -43.59 -9.05
C VAL A 77 -3.69 -44.17 -7.70
N SER A 78 -3.58 -43.39 -6.63
CA SER A 78 -3.99 -43.78 -5.29
C SER A 78 -4.24 -42.55 -4.41
N ILE A 79 -4.88 -42.75 -3.26
CA ILE A 79 -5.05 -41.73 -2.21
C ILE A 79 -4.45 -42.31 -0.93
N GLY A 80 -3.46 -41.64 -0.34
CA GLY A 80 -2.79 -42.08 0.89
C GLY A 80 -3.64 -41.93 2.16
N GLU A 81 -3.18 -42.52 3.27
CA GLU A 81 -3.82 -42.45 4.59
C GLU A 81 -3.45 -41.17 5.36
N GLY A 82 -4.35 -40.67 6.22
CA GLY A 82 -4.06 -39.63 7.24
C GLY A 82 -4.09 -38.16 6.78
N SER A 83 -4.46 -37.91 5.53
CA SER A 83 -4.82 -36.64 4.89
C SER A 83 -5.11 -37.03 3.45
N ALA A 84 -5.98 -36.34 2.70
CA ALA A 84 -6.13 -36.67 1.29
C ALA A 84 -4.80 -36.38 0.57
N LEU A 85 -4.07 -37.45 0.25
CA LEU A 85 -2.75 -37.45 -0.41
C LEU A 85 -2.88 -38.10 -1.79
N PRO A 86 -3.38 -37.38 -2.81
CA PRO A 86 -3.50 -37.91 -4.16
C PRO A 86 -2.11 -38.17 -4.74
N VAL A 87 -1.87 -39.39 -5.20
CA VAL A 87 -0.64 -39.75 -5.92
C VAL A 87 -0.89 -39.50 -7.41
N LEU A 88 -0.21 -38.48 -7.95
CA LEU A 88 -0.37 -38.03 -9.33
C LEU A 88 0.84 -38.45 -10.16
N ARG A 89 0.63 -39.23 -11.23
CA ARG A 89 1.71 -39.72 -12.10
C ARG A 89 1.42 -39.41 -13.55
N LEU A 90 2.48 -39.12 -14.32
CA LEU A 90 2.42 -39.17 -15.77
C LEU A 90 2.50 -40.65 -16.21
N PRO A 91 1.86 -41.05 -17.33
CA PRO A 91 2.07 -42.37 -17.91
C PRO A 91 3.55 -42.54 -18.29
N ARG A 92 3.96 -43.80 -18.49
CA ARG A 92 5.29 -44.05 -19.05
C ARG A 92 5.40 -43.36 -20.41
N PRO A 93 6.35 -42.43 -20.58
CA PRO A 93 6.47 -41.64 -21.80
C PRO A 93 6.82 -42.55 -22.97
N THR A 94 6.25 -42.27 -24.14
CA THR A 94 6.80 -42.76 -25.40
C THR A 94 8.07 -41.96 -25.77
N ALA A 95 8.85 -42.41 -26.75
CA ALA A 95 10.05 -41.68 -27.19
C ALA A 95 9.74 -40.25 -27.67
N GLU A 96 8.52 -40.00 -28.16
CA GLU A 96 8.07 -38.65 -28.55
C GLU A 96 7.66 -37.80 -27.34
N ASP A 97 7.19 -38.41 -26.25
CA ASP A 97 6.77 -37.71 -25.03
C ASP A 97 7.97 -37.27 -24.17
N GLU A 98 9.11 -37.99 -24.26
CA GLU A 98 10.33 -37.68 -23.52
C GLU A 98 10.86 -36.26 -23.82
N GLU A 99 10.59 -35.72 -25.01
CA GLU A 99 10.95 -34.34 -25.38
C GLU A 99 10.20 -33.29 -24.55
N PHE A 100 8.99 -33.60 -24.08
CA PHE A 100 8.15 -32.63 -23.33
C PHE A 100 8.37 -32.69 -21.82
N LEU A 101 8.96 -33.77 -21.28
CA LEU A 101 9.16 -33.92 -19.83
C LEU A 101 9.92 -32.76 -19.17
N PRO A 102 11.02 -32.23 -19.75
CA PRO A 102 11.72 -31.07 -19.16
C PRO A 102 10.84 -29.82 -19.08
N VAL A 103 9.91 -29.65 -20.03
CA VAL A 103 8.96 -28.52 -20.03
C VAL A 103 7.93 -28.70 -18.93
N PHE A 104 7.45 -29.92 -18.69
CA PHE A 104 6.53 -30.22 -17.58
C PHE A 104 7.19 -30.05 -16.22
N ASP A 105 8.45 -30.51 -16.08
CA ASP A 105 9.24 -30.27 -14.87
C ASP A 105 9.43 -28.76 -14.63
N THR A 106 9.77 -27.99 -15.67
CA THR A 106 9.89 -26.53 -15.58
C THR A 106 8.56 -25.88 -15.18
N ALA A 107 7.43 -26.33 -15.76
CA ALA A 107 6.11 -25.83 -15.40
C ALA A 107 5.76 -26.09 -13.93
N ARG A 108 6.11 -27.27 -13.40
CA ARG A 108 5.96 -27.57 -11.96
C ARG A 108 6.74 -26.57 -11.11
N GLU A 109 8.01 -26.32 -11.42
CA GLU A 109 8.82 -25.37 -10.65
C GLU A 109 8.25 -23.95 -10.72
N VAL A 110 7.83 -23.49 -11.91
CA VAL A 110 7.19 -22.17 -12.09
C VAL A 110 5.93 -22.04 -11.23
N ILE A 111 5.11 -23.09 -11.14
CA ILE A 111 3.89 -23.10 -10.29
C ILE A 111 4.26 -22.99 -8.81
N LEU A 112 5.23 -23.78 -8.35
CA LEU A 112 5.70 -23.73 -6.95
C LEU A 112 6.30 -22.36 -6.61
N ASP A 113 7.11 -21.80 -7.50
CA ASP A 113 7.65 -20.44 -7.37
C ASP A 113 6.56 -19.38 -7.33
N THR A 114 5.51 -19.55 -8.14
CA THR A 114 4.42 -18.59 -8.21
C THR A 114 3.61 -18.59 -6.94
N PHE A 115 3.20 -19.76 -6.42
CA PHE A 115 2.50 -19.81 -5.14
C PHE A 115 3.37 -19.32 -3.98
N ALA A 116 4.67 -19.63 -3.97
CA ALA A 116 5.59 -19.10 -2.95
C ALA A 116 5.68 -17.56 -3.03
N SER A 117 5.86 -17.00 -4.23
CA SER A 117 5.94 -15.54 -4.44
C SER A 117 4.63 -14.83 -4.11
N VAL A 118 3.49 -15.48 -4.35
CA VAL A 118 2.17 -14.94 -3.97
C VAL A 118 2.02 -14.92 -2.45
N SER A 119 2.37 -16.02 -1.77
CA SER A 119 2.24 -16.10 -0.31
C SER A 119 3.25 -15.20 0.41
N ASP A 120 4.52 -15.22 0.00
CA ASP A 120 5.62 -14.51 0.69
C ASP A 120 5.73 -13.05 0.27
N ASP A 121 5.70 -12.78 -1.03
CA ASP A 121 5.98 -11.46 -1.61
C ASP A 121 4.71 -10.72 -2.08
N ARG A 122 3.55 -11.38 -2.09
CA ARG A 122 2.29 -10.86 -2.64
C ARG A 122 2.41 -10.38 -4.08
N ARG A 123 3.13 -11.11 -4.93
CA ARG A 123 3.33 -10.76 -6.35
C ARG A 123 3.36 -11.99 -7.25
N LEU A 124 3.04 -11.78 -8.52
CA LEU A 124 3.29 -12.76 -9.58
C LEU A 124 4.72 -12.61 -10.09
N PRO A 125 5.48 -13.70 -10.27
CA PRO A 125 6.77 -13.65 -10.95
C PRO A 125 6.63 -13.12 -12.40
N ASP A 126 7.62 -12.37 -12.86
CA ASP A 126 7.60 -11.78 -14.22
C ASP A 126 7.63 -12.83 -15.33
N TYR A 127 8.24 -13.99 -15.06
CA TYR A 127 8.30 -15.13 -15.96
C TYR A 127 7.04 -16.01 -15.92
N PHE A 128 6.04 -15.71 -15.07
CA PHE A 128 4.80 -16.49 -15.06
C PHE A 128 3.99 -16.22 -16.36
N PRO A 129 3.60 -17.27 -17.12
CA PRO A 129 2.84 -17.08 -18.35
C PRO A 129 1.49 -16.40 -18.08
N ARG A 130 1.30 -15.17 -18.56
CA ARG A 130 0.07 -14.40 -18.32
C ARG A 130 -1.20 -15.10 -18.82
N ALA A 131 -1.08 -15.90 -19.89
CA ALA A 131 -2.16 -16.71 -20.42
C ALA A 131 -2.66 -17.80 -19.44
N ALA A 132 -1.83 -18.24 -18.48
CA ALA A 132 -2.17 -19.24 -17.47
C ALA A 132 -2.84 -18.65 -16.22
N LEU A 133 -2.98 -17.32 -16.12
CA LEU A 133 -3.61 -16.66 -14.97
C LEU A 133 -5.03 -17.15 -14.67
N PRO A 134 -5.92 -17.37 -15.67
CA PRO A 134 -7.25 -17.91 -15.40
C PRO A 134 -7.22 -19.32 -14.79
N ALA A 135 -6.24 -20.16 -15.13
CA ALA A 135 -6.08 -21.47 -14.52
C ALA A 135 -5.53 -21.35 -13.08
N LEU A 136 -4.55 -20.46 -12.86
CA LEU A 136 -3.96 -20.22 -11.54
C LEU A 136 -5.03 -19.82 -10.52
N ARG A 137 -5.93 -18.91 -10.91
CA ARG A 137 -7.03 -18.41 -10.07
C ARG A 137 -8.03 -19.48 -9.65
N ARG A 138 -8.10 -20.60 -10.37
CA ARG A 138 -9.09 -21.64 -10.06
C ARG A 138 -8.58 -22.60 -8.99
N VAL A 139 -7.28 -22.77 -8.90
CA VAL A 139 -6.65 -23.64 -7.88
C VAL A 139 -6.92 -23.06 -6.49
N GLY A 140 -7.38 -23.91 -5.56
CA GLY A 140 -7.69 -23.53 -4.19
C GLY A 140 -9.10 -22.93 -4.00
N LYS A 141 -9.83 -22.57 -5.06
CA LYS A 141 -11.16 -21.91 -4.94
C LYS A 141 -12.27 -22.76 -4.31
N THR A 142 -12.07 -24.07 -4.11
CA THR A 142 -13.07 -24.91 -3.40
C THR A 142 -12.60 -25.34 -2.01
N LEU A 143 -11.49 -24.77 -1.52
CA LEU A 143 -11.04 -24.90 -0.15
C LEU A 143 -11.97 -24.09 0.76
N ALA A 144 -12.41 -24.70 1.86
CA ALA A 144 -13.07 -23.99 2.95
C ALA A 144 -12.04 -23.25 3.83
N ASP A 145 -12.49 -22.41 4.74
CA ASP A 145 -11.64 -21.60 5.62
C ASP A 145 -10.65 -22.43 6.46
N SER A 146 -11.02 -23.66 6.85
CA SER A 146 -10.14 -24.59 7.57
C SER A 146 -9.35 -25.54 6.68
N ASP A 147 -9.51 -25.45 5.36
CA ASP A 147 -8.79 -26.31 4.42
C ASP A 147 -7.50 -25.66 3.92
N SER A 148 -6.51 -26.48 3.64
CA SER A 148 -5.33 -26.08 2.89
C SER A 148 -4.88 -27.15 1.91
N MET A 149 -4.17 -26.70 0.88
CA MET A 149 -3.54 -27.54 -0.12
C MET A 149 -2.04 -27.32 -0.10
N THR A 150 -1.25 -28.36 0.15
CA THR A 150 0.21 -28.30 0.03
C THR A 150 0.65 -28.85 -1.31
N LEU A 151 1.37 -28.03 -2.07
CA LEU A 151 2.04 -28.42 -3.31
C LEU A 151 3.54 -28.59 -3.06
N GLY A 152 4.20 -29.44 -3.84
CA GLY A 152 5.66 -29.51 -3.76
C GLY A 152 6.30 -30.49 -4.73
N ASN A 153 7.63 -30.57 -4.64
CA ASN A 153 8.39 -31.53 -5.43
C ASN A 153 8.24 -32.96 -4.88
N PRO A 154 8.16 -33.97 -5.75
CA PRO A 154 8.10 -35.37 -5.31
C PRO A 154 9.37 -35.73 -4.51
N ARG A 155 9.26 -36.66 -3.56
CA ARG A 155 10.45 -37.12 -2.81
C ARG A 155 11.33 -37.95 -3.73
N ARG A 156 12.47 -37.40 -4.17
CA ARG A 156 13.53 -38.21 -4.78
C ARG A 156 14.31 -38.93 -3.69
N ALA A 157 14.37 -40.26 -3.77
CA ALA A 157 15.15 -41.11 -2.87
C ALA A 157 16.66 -40.99 -3.16
N LEU A 158 17.24 -39.81 -2.94
CA LEU A 158 18.69 -39.58 -3.04
C LEU A 158 19.27 -39.24 -1.66
N PRO A 159 20.47 -39.75 -1.32
CA PRO A 159 21.09 -39.57 0.01
C PRO A 159 21.35 -38.12 0.42
N ASP A 160 21.50 -37.21 -0.56
CA ASP A 160 21.75 -35.77 -0.37
C ASP A 160 20.58 -34.90 -0.89
N ALA A 161 19.37 -35.46 -0.97
CA ALA A 161 18.21 -34.69 -1.44
C ALA A 161 17.93 -33.51 -0.49
N GLN A 162 18.05 -32.30 -1.03
CA GLN A 162 17.59 -31.06 -0.40
C GLN A 162 16.14 -31.25 0.07
N GLU A 163 15.78 -30.69 1.23
CA GLU A 163 14.42 -30.83 1.76
C GLU A 163 13.40 -30.51 0.66
N PRO A 164 12.40 -31.39 0.45
CA PRO A 164 11.51 -31.24 -0.68
C PRO A 164 10.70 -29.96 -0.47
N ARG A 165 10.83 -29.02 -1.39
CA ARG A 165 10.11 -27.74 -1.33
C ARG A 165 8.61 -28.00 -1.20
N ARG A 166 7.98 -27.35 -0.24
CA ARG A 166 6.53 -27.38 0.00
C ARG A 166 6.02 -25.95 0.04
N VAL A 167 4.89 -25.73 -0.60
CA VAL A 167 4.18 -24.45 -0.61
C VAL A 167 2.75 -24.72 -0.21
N GLU A 168 2.27 -23.99 0.80
CA GLU A 168 0.89 -24.07 1.25
C GLU A 168 0.03 -23.07 0.48
N VAL A 169 -1.12 -23.54 0.03
CA VAL A 169 -2.16 -22.78 -0.67
C VAL A 169 -3.42 -22.90 0.18
N GLY A 170 -3.71 -21.86 0.94
CA GLY A 170 -4.92 -21.75 1.76
C GLY A 170 -5.81 -20.60 1.28
N VAL A 171 -6.81 -20.27 2.09
CA VAL A 171 -7.73 -19.16 1.79
C VAL A 171 -6.99 -17.83 1.61
N GLU A 172 -6.00 -17.52 2.46
CA GLU A 172 -5.19 -16.30 2.32
C GLU A 172 -4.49 -16.20 0.95
N THR A 173 -3.89 -17.31 0.47
CA THR A 173 -3.25 -17.34 -0.86
C THR A 173 -4.26 -17.06 -1.97
N VAL A 174 -5.49 -17.59 -1.85
CA VAL A 174 -6.57 -17.34 -2.82
C VAL A 174 -7.02 -15.88 -2.78
N GLU A 175 -7.20 -15.30 -1.60
CA GLU A 175 -7.54 -13.88 -1.43
C GLU A 175 -6.48 -12.97 -2.05
N ILE A 176 -5.18 -13.25 -1.82
CA ILE A 176 -4.08 -12.49 -2.44
C ILE A 176 -4.14 -12.61 -3.98
N LEU A 177 -4.40 -13.80 -4.52
CA LEU A 177 -4.56 -13.99 -5.97
C LEU A 177 -5.73 -13.19 -6.54
N GLU A 178 -6.83 -13.07 -5.80
CA GLU A 178 -7.97 -12.24 -6.19
C GLU A 178 -7.64 -10.74 -6.13
N CYS A 179 -6.88 -10.29 -5.14
CA CYS A 179 -6.35 -8.91 -5.12
C CYS A 179 -5.42 -8.64 -6.31
N ILE A 180 -4.53 -9.57 -6.62
CA ILE A 180 -3.63 -9.49 -7.78
C ILE A 180 -4.43 -9.40 -9.08
N ASP A 181 -5.48 -10.22 -9.22
CA ASP A 181 -6.38 -10.15 -10.37
C ASP A 181 -7.07 -8.79 -10.45
N ALA A 182 -7.67 -8.34 -9.36
CA ALA A 182 -8.36 -7.05 -9.31
C ALA A 182 -7.45 -5.90 -9.72
N ALA A 183 -6.18 -5.89 -9.29
CA ALA A 183 -5.22 -4.87 -9.70
C ALA A 183 -4.78 -5.00 -11.17
N LEU A 184 -4.62 -6.23 -11.68
CA LEU A 184 -4.33 -6.46 -13.11
C LEU A 184 -5.51 -6.07 -14.01
N ALA A 185 -6.74 -6.21 -13.50
CA ALA A 185 -7.97 -5.84 -14.18
C ALA A 185 -8.39 -4.38 -13.93
N ALA A 186 -7.77 -3.71 -12.95
CA ALA A 186 -8.12 -2.37 -12.51
C ALA A 186 -8.08 -1.42 -13.71
N GLN A 187 -9.26 -0.88 -14.02
CA GLN A 187 -9.38 0.11 -15.06
C GLN A 187 -8.93 1.47 -14.49
N PRO A 188 -8.23 2.29 -15.30
CA PRO A 188 -8.11 3.72 -15.09
C PRO A 188 -9.40 4.34 -14.53
N GLY A 189 -9.31 4.97 -13.36
CA GLY A 189 -10.46 5.63 -12.74
C GLY A 189 -10.08 6.92 -12.03
N PRO A 190 -11.07 7.76 -11.67
CA PRO A 190 -10.85 8.96 -10.89
C PRO A 190 -10.15 8.64 -9.57
N ALA A 191 -9.11 9.41 -9.25
CA ALA A 191 -8.32 9.24 -8.04
C ALA A 191 -7.76 10.58 -7.57
N GLU A 192 -7.40 10.62 -6.28
CA GLU A 192 -6.82 11.78 -5.63
C GLU A 192 -5.52 11.39 -4.90
N LEU A 193 -4.55 12.31 -4.90
CA LEU A 193 -3.32 12.23 -4.13
C LEU A 193 -3.14 13.49 -3.29
N GLU A 194 -2.78 13.29 -2.02
CA GLU A 194 -2.36 14.36 -1.11
C GLU A 194 -0.83 14.38 -1.00
N GLY A 195 -0.23 15.56 -1.10
CA GLY A 195 1.22 15.69 -0.96
C GLY A 195 1.75 17.10 -1.21
N VAL A 196 3.05 17.19 -1.47
CA VAL A 196 3.73 18.43 -1.83
C VAL A 196 4.31 18.33 -3.23
N VAL A 197 4.17 19.40 -4.03
CA VAL A 197 4.77 19.47 -5.37
C VAL A 197 6.27 19.74 -5.23
N THR A 198 7.10 18.86 -5.78
CA THR A 198 8.57 18.94 -5.66
C THR A 198 9.28 19.37 -6.94
N GLU A 199 8.68 19.12 -8.10
CA GLU A 199 9.23 19.51 -9.40
C GLU A 199 8.09 19.78 -10.39
N PHE A 200 8.27 20.73 -11.32
CA PHE A 200 7.32 20.95 -12.42
C PHE A 200 8.05 21.22 -13.75
N ASP A 201 7.80 20.37 -14.74
CA ASP A 201 8.18 20.54 -16.15
C ASP A 201 6.97 21.06 -16.94
N GLY A 202 6.91 22.38 -17.09
CA GLY A 202 5.85 23.05 -17.84
C GLY A 202 5.86 22.79 -19.36
N TYR A 203 6.99 22.33 -19.92
CA TYR A 203 7.04 21.97 -21.35
C TYR A 203 6.40 20.60 -21.58
N ARG A 204 6.64 19.64 -20.69
CA ARG A 204 6.05 18.29 -20.76
C ARG A 204 4.68 18.17 -20.08
N GLY A 205 4.25 19.20 -19.33
CA GLY A 205 3.02 19.16 -18.53
C GLY A 205 3.08 18.06 -17.46
N ARG A 206 4.26 17.87 -16.85
CA ARG A 206 4.54 16.82 -15.86
C ARG A 206 5.03 17.46 -14.57
N PHE A 207 4.59 16.98 -13.42
CA PHE A 207 5.13 17.36 -12.13
C PHE A 207 5.35 16.13 -11.24
N GLU A 208 6.17 16.31 -10.21
CA GLU A 208 6.39 15.31 -9.19
C GLU A 208 5.70 15.73 -7.89
N LEU A 209 4.99 14.78 -7.28
CA LEU A 209 4.28 14.96 -6.02
C LEU A 209 4.86 13.99 -5.00
N ARG A 210 5.33 14.49 -3.87
CA ARG A 210 5.74 13.64 -2.74
C ARG A 210 4.59 13.52 -1.75
N ASP A 211 4.10 12.31 -1.53
CA ASP A 211 3.02 12.05 -0.59
C ASP A 211 3.46 12.18 0.89
N LEU A 212 2.52 11.98 1.80
CA LEU A 212 2.77 12.00 3.26
C LEU A 212 3.67 10.86 3.76
N HIS A 213 3.82 9.79 2.98
CA HIS A 213 4.69 8.66 3.26
C HIS A 213 6.10 8.82 2.64
N GLY A 214 6.33 9.89 1.91
CA GLY A 214 7.59 10.18 1.23
C GLY A 214 7.75 9.51 -0.15
N VAL A 215 6.71 8.86 -0.66
CA VAL A 215 6.68 8.28 -2.00
C VAL A 215 6.55 9.40 -3.03
N ILE A 216 7.34 9.33 -4.10
CA ILE A 216 7.29 10.28 -5.20
C ILE A 216 6.41 9.70 -6.31
N HIS A 217 5.37 10.44 -6.66
CA HIS A 217 4.42 10.12 -7.72
C HIS A 217 4.66 11.02 -8.92
N VAL A 218 4.55 10.45 -10.11
CA VAL A 218 4.62 11.20 -11.36
C VAL A 218 3.21 11.59 -11.78
N CYS A 219 2.96 12.89 -11.87
CA CYS A 219 1.67 13.45 -12.24
C CYS A 219 1.76 14.10 -13.63
N LYS A 220 0.80 13.78 -14.50
CA LYS A 220 0.70 14.36 -15.85
C LYS A 220 -0.60 15.14 -16.01
N LEU A 221 -0.48 16.40 -16.40
CA LEU A 221 -1.60 17.28 -16.69
C LEU A 221 -2.41 16.77 -17.88
N ALA A 222 -3.72 17.02 -17.83
CA ALA A 222 -4.57 16.99 -19.01
C ALA A 222 -4.06 18.01 -20.05
N SER A 223 -4.25 17.70 -21.33
CA SER A 223 -3.75 18.59 -22.40
C SER A 223 -4.49 19.93 -22.37
N PHE A 224 -3.76 21.03 -22.43
CA PHE A 224 -4.27 22.42 -22.50
C PHE A 224 -4.89 23.02 -21.22
N GLU A 225 -4.67 22.41 -20.04
CA GLU A 225 -5.13 22.94 -18.75
C GLU A 225 -4.19 24.03 -18.19
N ARG A 226 -4.32 25.26 -18.69
CA ARG A 226 -3.50 26.39 -18.24
C ARG A 226 -3.72 26.71 -16.76
N GLU A 227 -4.96 26.66 -16.27
CA GLU A 227 -5.29 26.98 -14.88
C GLU A 227 -4.63 25.98 -13.92
N VAL A 228 -4.68 24.69 -14.24
CA VAL A 228 -4.03 23.64 -13.45
C VAL A 228 -2.50 23.80 -13.47
N SER A 229 -1.93 24.16 -14.63
CA SER A 229 -0.49 24.46 -14.72
C SER A 229 -0.09 25.66 -13.85
N GLU A 230 -0.92 26.70 -13.78
CA GLU A 230 -0.68 27.87 -12.92
C GLU A 230 -0.80 27.48 -11.44
N ALA A 231 -1.77 26.63 -11.08
CA ALA A 231 -1.93 26.10 -9.72
C ALA A 231 -0.74 25.24 -9.28
N VAL A 232 -0.27 24.31 -10.12
CA VAL A 232 0.93 23.50 -9.84
C VAL A 232 2.15 24.39 -9.65
N LYS A 233 2.33 25.39 -10.51
CA LYS A 233 3.45 26.33 -10.41
C LYS A 233 3.38 27.17 -9.13
N ALA A 234 2.19 27.59 -8.71
CA ALA A 234 1.98 28.32 -7.46
C ALA A 234 2.23 27.43 -6.22
N ALA A 235 2.00 26.13 -6.33
CA ALA A 235 2.23 25.15 -5.27
C ALA A 235 3.69 24.65 -5.20
N LEU A 236 4.53 24.94 -6.19
CA LEU A 236 5.92 24.52 -6.20
C LEU A 236 6.77 25.37 -5.24
N ALA A 237 7.48 24.71 -4.32
CA ALA A 237 8.47 25.39 -3.47
C ALA A 237 9.87 25.38 -4.08
N PRO A 238 10.62 26.50 -4.01
CA PRO A 238 12.00 26.55 -4.49
C PRO A 238 12.96 25.61 -3.75
N ASP A 239 12.69 25.31 -2.48
CA ASP A 239 13.55 24.51 -1.60
C ASP A 239 12.97 23.12 -1.26
N GLY A 240 11.79 22.77 -1.80
CA GLY A 240 11.09 21.51 -1.52
C GLY A 240 10.64 21.30 -0.06
N VAL A 241 10.86 22.30 0.82
CA VAL A 241 10.50 22.30 2.24
C VAL A 241 9.34 23.25 2.50
N THR A 242 9.31 24.38 1.79
CA THR A 242 8.30 25.44 1.92
C THR A 242 7.06 25.22 1.05
N ALA A 243 6.83 23.99 0.56
CA ALA A 243 5.70 23.70 -0.30
C ALA A 243 4.39 23.63 0.50
N PRO A 244 3.29 24.23 0.00
CA PRO A 244 1.96 23.95 0.53
C PRO A 244 1.61 22.48 0.35
N ASP A 245 0.73 21.97 1.21
CA ASP A 245 0.13 20.66 0.97
C ASP A 245 -1.03 20.85 -0.01
N VAL A 246 -1.08 19.98 -1.01
CA VAL A 246 -2.08 20.00 -2.08
C VAL A 246 -2.80 18.67 -2.18
N VAL A 247 -4.04 18.73 -2.66
CA VAL A 247 -4.76 17.59 -3.22
C VAL A 247 -4.75 17.72 -4.73
N VAL A 248 -4.38 16.63 -5.40
CA VAL A 248 -4.31 16.51 -6.85
C VAL A 248 -5.34 15.48 -7.30
N SER A 249 -6.24 15.88 -8.21
CA SER A 249 -7.26 14.98 -8.76
C SER A 249 -7.00 14.69 -10.24
N GLY A 250 -7.12 13.42 -10.63
CA GLY A 250 -6.95 12.96 -12.00
C GLY A 250 -7.37 11.52 -12.18
N ILE A 251 -6.80 10.83 -13.17
CA ILE A 251 -7.03 9.41 -13.43
C ILE A 251 -5.80 8.60 -13.00
N GLY A 252 -6.02 7.51 -12.27
CA GLY A 252 -4.96 6.62 -11.83
C GLY A 252 -5.39 5.15 -11.83
N VAL A 253 -4.42 4.25 -11.65
CA VAL A 253 -4.65 2.84 -11.34
C VAL A 253 -4.14 2.58 -9.92
N ARG A 254 -4.96 1.91 -9.11
CA ARG A 254 -4.57 1.46 -7.78
C ARG A 254 -3.91 0.09 -7.87
N ASP A 255 -2.82 -0.09 -7.13
CA ASP A 255 -2.14 -1.38 -6.98
C ASP A 255 -2.94 -2.34 -6.08
N ILE A 256 -2.42 -3.56 -5.93
CA ILE A 256 -3.00 -4.61 -5.08
C ILE A 256 -3.11 -4.23 -3.58
N ARG A 257 -2.43 -3.17 -3.15
CA ARG A 257 -2.45 -2.63 -1.77
C ARG A 257 -3.30 -1.36 -1.68
N ASP A 258 -4.14 -1.11 -2.68
CA ASP A 258 -4.97 0.09 -2.82
C ASP A 258 -4.16 1.40 -2.92
N ARG A 259 -2.85 1.32 -3.23
CA ARG A 259 -1.99 2.47 -3.40
C ARG A 259 -2.05 2.97 -4.82
N LEU A 260 -2.15 4.27 -4.98
CA LEU A 260 -2.12 4.90 -6.30
C LEU A 260 -0.66 5.06 -6.75
N ASN A 261 -0.34 4.62 -7.97
CA ASN A 261 1.01 4.76 -8.52
C ASN A 261 1.26 6.17 -9.06
N ASP A 262 0.71 6.46 -10.23
CA ASP A 262 0.87 7.73 -10.92
C ASP A 262 -0.51 8.27 -11.28
N LEU A 263 -0.62 9.60 -11.40
CA LEU A 263 -1.80 10.27 -11.91
C LEU A 263 -1.55 10.80 -13.32
N TRP A 264 -2.50 10.59 -14.21
CA TRP A 264 -2.55 11.25 -15.52
C TRP A 264 -3.89 11.94 -15.69
N ASP A 265 -3.98 12.78 -16.72
CA ASP A 265 -5.18 13.59 -16.97
C ASP A 265 -5.57 14.42 -15.74
N VAL A 266 -4.55 14.95 -15.04
CA VAL A 266 -4.74 15.79 -13.86
C VAL A 266 -5.47 17.06 -14.28
N HIS A 267 -6.60 17.31 -13.63
CA HIS A 267 -7.52 18.39 -13.95
C HIS A 267 -7.84 19.30 -12.74
N ASP A 268 -7.42 18.94 -11.52
CA ASP A 268 -7.54 19.80 -10.33
C ASP A 268 -6.29 19.70 -9.47
N VAL A 269 -5.81 20.85 -8.98
CA VAL A 269 -4.76 20.95 -7.96
C VAL A 269 -5.17 22.03 -6.98
N ARG A 270 -5.41 21.62 -5.73
CA ARG A 270 -5.95 22.49 -4.68
C ARG A 270 -5.04 22.53 -3.49
N VAL A 271 -4.67 23.74 -3.06
CA VAL A 271 -3.99 23.93 -1.77
C VAL A 271 -4.97 23.63 -0.64
N ILE A 272 -4.61 22.66 0.20
CA ILE A 272 -5.36 22.31 1.41
C ILE A 272 -4.67 22.81 2.67
N ARG A 273 -3.36 23.08 2.60
CA ARG A 273 -2.58 23.64 3.71
C ARG A 273 -1.53 24.60 3.18
N THR A 274 -1.53 25.86 3.63
CA THR A 274 -0.52 26.83 3.17
C THR A 274 0.82 26.58 3.85
N TYR A 275 1.92 27.03 3.23
CA TYR A 275 3.22 27.03 3.88
C TYR A 275 3.22 27.81 5.20
N ARG A 276 2.52 28.96 5.26
CA ARG A 276 2.42 29.76 6.48
C ARG A 276 1.72 29.00 7.58
N GLU A 277 0.61 28.34 7.27
CA GLU A 277 -0.08 27.46 8.21
C GLU A 277 0.88 26.38 8.75
N LYS A 278 1.62 25.68 7.87
CA LYS A 278 2.63 24.68 8.27
C LYS A 278 3.69 25.26 9.19
N ALA A 279 4.21 26.45 8.87
CA ALA A 279 5.21 27.13 9.69
C ALA A 279 4.65 27.50 11.08
N LEU A 280 3.40 27.96 11.16
CA LEU A 280 2.73 28.24 12.43
C LEU A 280 2.46 26.95 13.23
N MET A 281 2.04 25.87 12.58
CA MET A 281 1.87 24.56 13.22
C MET A 281 3.18 24.05 13.83
N GLN A 282 4.30 24.22 13.11
CA GLN A 282 5.61 23.84 13.62
C GLN A 282 6.01 24.66 14.86
N LYS A 283 5.80 25.99 14.85
CA LYS A 283 6.06 26.85 16.02
C LYS A 283 5.18 26.46 17.21
N LEU A 284 3.89 26.22 16.96
CA LEU A 284 2.95 25.80 18.00
C LEU A 284 3.30 24.42 18.58
N SER A 285 3.81 23.50 17.76
CA SER A 285 4.29 22.19 18.22
C SER A 285 5.44 22.32 19.24
N VAL A 286 6.36 23.27 19.03
CA VAL A 286 7.42 23.59 20.00
C VAL A 286 6.81 24.08 21.32
N VAL A 287 5.87 25.02 21.25
CA VAL A 287 5.16 25.54 22.43
C VAL A 287 4.43 24.43 23.18
N LYS A 288 3.66 23.60 22.47
CA LYS A 288 2.94 22.44 23.03
C LYS A 288 3.85 21.44 23.75
N GLY A 289 5.13 21.36 23.36
CA GLY A 289 6.13 20.50 23.98
C GLY A 289 6.71 21.02 25.30
N LEU A 290 6.46 22.28 25.66
CA LEU A 290 6.96 22.88 26.89
C LEU A 290 6.34 22.22 28.13
N ARG A 291 7.17 21.97 29.14
CA ARG A 291 6.77 21.34 30.41
C ARG A 291 6.79 22.38 31.52
N HIS A 292 6.10 22.12 32.63
CA HIS A 292 6.26 22.93 33.85
C HIS A 292 7.75 23.07 34.20
N GLY A 293 8.18 24.29 34.53
CA GLY A 293 9.58 24.59 34.82
C GLY A 293 10.42 25.01 33.60
N TRP A 294 9.85 25.10 32.40
CA TRP A 294 10.60 25.44 31.16
C TRP A 294 11.28 26.81 31.20
N TRP A 295 10.70 27.76 31.94
CA TRP A 295 11.21 29.12 32.17
C TRP A 295 11.41 29.39 33.67
N GLY A 296 12.09 28.46 34.34
CA GLY A 296 12.33 28.51 35.79
C GLY A 296 11.20 27.88 36.62
N GLY A 297 11.46 27.68 37.91
CA GLY A 297 10.67 26.78 38.78
C GLY A 297 9.20 27.13 38.98
N SER A 298 8.76 28.34 38.64
CA SER A 298 7.36 28.78 38.72
C SER A 298 6.62 28.79 37.38
N SER A 299 7.28 28.47 36.27
CA SER A 299 6.65 28.49 34.95
C SER A 299 5.73 27.31 34.72
N GLU A 300 4.56 27.58 34.15
CA GLU A 300 3.57 26.59 33.81
C GLU A 300 3.73 26.10 32.35
N ALA A 301 3.34 24.85 32.11
CA ALA A 301 3.20 24.35 30.75
C ALA A 301 2.03 25.09 30.06
N PRO A 302 2.09 25.29 28.73
CA PRO A 302 0.98 25.91 28.01
C PRO A 302 -0.33 25.16 28.21
N ASP A 303 -1.40 25.93 28.44
CA ASP A 303 -2.73 25.40 28.65
C ASP A 303 -3.21 24.63 27.41
N ARG A 304 -3.84 23.48 27.65
CA ARG A 304 -4.25 22.57 26.57
C ARG A 304 -5.38 23.13 25.73
N ASP A 305 -6.29 23.88 26.34
CA ASP A 305 -7.44 24.47 25.65
C ASP A 305 -7.01 25.72 24.86
N ALA A 306 -6.05 26.49 25.38
CA ALA A 306 -5.39 27.57 24.64
C ALA A 306 -4.64 27.04 23.40
N VAL A 307 -3.85 25.97 23.55
CA VAL A 307 -3.15 25.32 22.42
C VAL A 307 -4.17 24.81 21.39
N ARG A 308 -5.22 24.10 21.81
CA ARG A 308 -6.26 23.59 20.91
C ARG A 308 -6.99 24.72 20.19
N SER A 309 -7.29 25.80 20.91
CA SER A 309 -7.93 26.99 20.36
C SER A 309 -7.08 27.63 19.26
N LEU A 310 -5.77 27.75 19.48
CA LEU A 310 -4.86 28.25 18.45
C LEU A 310 -4.71 27.28 17.29
N GLU A 311 -4.57 25.96 17.54
CA GLU A 311 -4.52 24.91 16.50
C GLU A 311 -5.72 25.04 15.55
N ALA A 312 -6.91 25.29 16.07
CA ALA A 312 -8.13 25.50 15.27
C ALA A 312 -8.12 26.81 14.46
N ALA A 313 -7.45 27.86 14.93
CA ALA A 313 -7.35 29.16 14.26
C ALA A 313 -6.26 29.20 13.16
N LEU A 314 -5.26 28.30 13.22
CA LEU A 314 -4.11 28.31 12.30
C LEU A 314 -4.47 28.29 10.81
N PRO A 315 -5.48 27.55 10.32
CA PRO A 315 -5.86 27.59 8.91
C PRO A 315 -6.24 29.00 8.43
N ARG A 316 -6.98 29.75 9.26
CA ARG A 316 -7.36 31.14 8.93
C ARG A 316 -6.19 32.11 9.08
N LEU A 317 -5.40 31.95 10.14
CA LEU A 317 -4.21 32.78 10.36
C LEU A 317 -3.15 32.58 9.26
N GLY A 318 -3.01 31.34 8.76
CA GLY A 318 -2.10 31.00 7.67
C GLY A 318 -2.46 31.58 6.30
N LEU A 319 -3.68 32.14 6.14
CA LEU A 319 -4.09 32.90 4.96
C LEU A 319 -3.71 34.38 5.04
N LEU A 320 -3.41 34.88 6.25
CA LEU A 320 -3.08 36.29 6.45
C LEU A 320 -1.65 36.59 5.99
N ASP A 321 -1.44 37.82 5.51
CA ASP A 321 -0.12 38.35 5.17
C ASP A 321 0.57 38.99 6.38
N VAL A 322 0.64 38.24 7.48
CA VAL A 322 1.18 38.70 8.76
C VAL A 322 2.23 37.71 9.27
N ALA A 323 3.42 38.22 9.58
CA ALA A 323 4.50 37.43 10.16
C ALA A 323 4.29 37.25 11.67
N LEU A 324 3.62 36.17 12.04
CA LEU A 324 3.34 35.83 13.46
C LEU A 324 4.51 35.07 14.11
N ALA A 325 4.89 35.51 15.30
CA ALA A 325 5.62 34.71 16.27
C ALA A 325 4.62 34.00 17.21
N ILE A 326 4.95 32.78 17.63
CA ILE A 326 4.16 32.01 18.60
C ILE A 326 5.09 31.62 19.74
N GLY A 327 4.67 31.90 20.96
CA GLY A 327 5.40 31.60 22.20
C GLY A 327 4.46 31.18 23.33
N ALA A 328 5.01 31.10 24.53
CA ALA A 328 4.26 30.92 25.77
C ALA A 328 4.77 31.86 26.84
N ASN A 329 3.91 32.22 27.79
CA ASN A 329 4.31 32.95 28.99
C ASN A 329 4.49 31.99 30.19
N ALA A 330 4.96 32.52 31.32
CA ALA A 330 5.17 31.73 32.54
C ALA A 330 3.87 31.24 33.20
N GLU A 331 2.72 31.80 32.82
CA GLU A 331 1.39 31.51 33.39
C GLU A 331 0.61 30.48 32.56
N GLY A 332 1.23 29.91 31.53
CA GLY A 332 0.61 28.88 30.69
C GLY A 332 -0.22 29.43 29.51
N SER A 333 -0.25 30.73 29.28
CA SER A 333 -0.88 31.32 28.09
C SER A 333 -0.07 31.04 26.82
N VAL A 334 -0.76 30.85 25.70
CA VAL A 334 -0.14 30.81 24.37
C VAL A 334 -0.16 32.22 23.79
N VAL A 335 1.00 32.72 23.38
CA VAL A 335 1.19 34.12 22.97
C VAL A 335 1.46 34.20 21.47
N LEU A 336 0.75 35.10 20.80
CA LEU A 336 0.99 35.51 19.42
C LEU A 336 1.55 36.94 19.42
N GLU A 337 2.62 37.16 18.66
CA GLU A 337 3.24 38.49 18.54
C GLU A 337 3.48 38.83 17.07
N TRP A 338 3.19 40.08 16.69
CA TRP A 338 3.53 40.62 15.37
C TRP A 338 3.66 42.14 15.42
N THR A 339 4.18 42.73 14.36
CA THR A 339 4.36 44.17 14.23
C THR A 339 3.77 44.67 12.91
N ARG A 340 3.25 45.90 12.92
CA ARG A 340 2.83 46.62 11.71
C ARG A 340 3.25 48.08 11.83
N GLY A 341 4.27 48.46 11.08
CA GLY A 341 4.88 49.78 11.22
C GLY A 341 5.51 49.93 12.61
N THR A 342 5.06 50.93 13.37
CA THR A 342 5.54 51.26 14.72
C THR A 342 4.69 50.63 15.84
N THR A 343 3.67 49.85 15.47
CA THR A 343 2.77 49.22 16.43
C THR A 343 3.11 47.75 16.62
N ALA A 344 3.38 47.37 17.86
CA ALA A 344 3.52 45.99 18.30
C ALA A 344 2.16 45.46 18.76
N TYR A 345 1.83 44.24 18.37
CA TYR A 345 0.59 43.59 18.73
C TYR A 345 0.87 42.27 19.43
N THR A 346 0.05 42.00 20.44
CA THR A 346 0.14 40.80 21.27
C THR A 346 -1.25 40.24 21.48
N ALA A 347 -1.40 38.92 21.33
CA ALA A 347 -2.62 38.21 21.68
C ALA A 347 -2.28 37.01 22.55
N HIS A 348 -2.86 36.95 23.75
CA HIS A 348 -2.64 35.91 24.74
C HIS A 348 -3.90 35.07 24.85
N LEU A 349 -3.80 33.79 24.50
CA LEU A 349 -4.83 32.81 24.79
C LEU A 349 -4.55 32.27 26.20
N GLU A 350 -5.34 32.74 27.16
CA GLU A 350 -5.11 32.48 28.57
C GLU A 350 -5.76 31.16 29.03
N PRO A 351 -5.23 30.53 30.09
CA PRO A 351 -5.93 29.44 30.76
C PRO A 351 -7.35 29.86 31.15
N GLY A 352 -8.34 28.98 30.89
CA GLY A 352 -9.75 29.26 31.17
C GLY A 352 -10.53 29.91 30.03
N GLY A 353 -9.91 30.09 28.86
CA GLY A 353 -10.63 30.46 27.62
C GLY A 353 -10.80 31.96 27.41
N ASN A 354 -10.01 32.78 28.08
CA ASN A 354 -9.95 34.22 27.84
C ASN A 354 -8.92 34.57 26.76
N LEU A 355 -9.14 35.70 26.11
CA LEU A 355 -8.27 36.29 25.11
C LEU A 355 -7.89 37.70 25.58
N PHE A 356 -6.62 37.91 25.89
CA PHE A 356 -6.06 39.24 26.15
C PHE A 356 -5.39 39.77 24.88
N LEU A 357 -5.78 40.97 24.46
CA LEU A 357 -5.32 41.64 23.25
C LEU A 357 -4.63 42.94 23.63
N CYS A 358 -3.48 43.23 23.03
CA CYS A 358 -2.72 44.44 23.27
C CYS A 358 -2.15 44.99 21.96
N SER A 359 -2.27 46.30 21.79
CA SER A 359 -1.67 47.11 20.71
C SER A 359 -0.87 48.24 21.35
N ASP A 360 0.44 48.26 21.12
CA ASP A 360 1.38 49.23 21.68
C ASP A 360 2.08 49.99 20.55
N ASN A 361 1.82 51.28 20.42
CA ASN A 361 2.46 52.14 19.43
C ASN A 361 3.69 52.84 20.04
N THR A 362 4.88 52.39 19.64
CA THR A 362 6.14 52.85 20.22
C THR A 362 6.49 54.30 19.89
N ASP A 363 5.83 54.91 18.88
CA ASP A 363 6.07 56.29 18.47
C ASP A 363 5.16 57.28 19.21
N THR A 364 3.91 56.90 19.47
CA THR A 364 2.90 57.77 20.10
C THR A 364 2.72 57.49 21.59
N ASP A 365 3.29 56.40 22.11
CA ASP A 365 3.06 55.89 23.47
C ASP A 365 1.57 55.56 23.73
N GLU A 366 0.83 55.28 22.65
CA GLU A 366 -0.57 54.86 22.72
C GLU A 366 -0.64 53.34 22.94
N LEU A 367 -1.23 52.96 24.07
CA LEU A 367 -1.50 51.58 24.46
C LEU A 367 -3.02 51.32 24.47
N ASP A 368 -3.47 50.29 23.74
CA ASP A 368 -4.84 49.77 23.83
C ASP A 368 -4.80 48.29 24.20
N GLU A 369 -5.40 47.95 25.34
CA GLU A 369 -5.44 46.60 25.88
C GLU A 369 -6.86 46.20 26.30
N ARG A 370 -7.23 44.94 26.05
CA ARG A 370 -8.53 44.38 26.44
C ARG A 370 -8.44 42.90 26.77
N GLN A 371 -9.25 42.48 27.73
CA GLN A 371 -9.53 41.08 28.01
C GLN A 371 -10.97 40.76 27.62
N LEU A 372 -11.15 39.69 26.83
CA LEU A 372 -12.41 39.30 26.23
C LEU A 372 -12.53 37.76 26.26
N ASP A 373 -13.74 37.23 26.11
CA ASP A 373 -13.89 35.78 25.88
C ASP A 373 -13.25 35.37 24.55
N TYR A 374 -12.60 34.21 24.52
CA TYR A 374 -11.99 33.69 23.30
C TYR A 374 -13.05 33.45 22.21
N SER A 375 -12.75 33.93 21.02
CA SER A 375 -13.43 33.58 19.79
C SER A 375 -12.41 33.57 18.66
N GLU A 376 -12.39 32.48 17.89
CA GLU A 376 -11.51 32.34 16.73
C GLU A 376 -11.68 33.51 15.76
N ALA A 377 -12.92 33.94 15.51
CA ALA A 377 -13.21 35.05 14.61
C ALA A 377 -12.64 36.38 15.12
N ARG A 378 -12.65 36.59 16.45
CA ARG A 378 -12.11 37.80 17.09
C ARG A 378 -10.59 37.81 16.99
N LEU A 379 -9.93 36.68 17.31
CA LEU A 379 -8.48 36.55 17.17
C LEU A 379 -8.04 36.82 15.74
N VAL A 380 -8.68 36.18 14.75
CA VAL A 380 -8.34 36.34 13.33
C VAL A 380 -8.52 37.79 12.88
N ARG A 381 -9.64 38.45 13.23
CA ARG A 381 -9.86 39.86 12.90
C ARG A 381 -8.84 40.78 13.55
N PHE A 382 -8.45 40.51 14.79
CA PHE A 382 -7.45 41.32 15.48
C PHE A 382 -6.09 41.20 14.78
N VAL A 383 -5.66 39.98 14.41
CA VAL A 383 -4.43 39.78 13.63
C VAL A 383 -4.49 40.47 12.27
N GLU A 384 -5.63 40.41 11.59
CA GLU A 384 -5.82 41.02 10.28
C GLU A 384 -5.87 42.55 10.33
N SER A 385 -6.63 43.13 11.26
CA SER A 385 -6.94 44.56 11.27
C SER A 385 -6.12 45.38 12.27
N GLY A 386 -5.61 44.75 13.33
CA GLY A 386 -5.04 45.43 14.50
C GLY A 386 -6.08 46.12 15.38
N ARG A 387 -7.39 45.96 15.11
CA ARG A 387 -8.47 46.60 15.88
C ARG A 387 -9.05 45.66 16.93
N ILE A 388 -9.19 46.18 18.15
CA ILE A 388 -9.86 45.47 19.23
C ILE A 388 -11.36 45.77 19.14
N ASP A 389 -12.09 44.91 18.42
CA ASP A 389 -13.55 45.00 18.32
C ASP A 389 -14.23 44.35 19.54
N VAL A 390 -15.21 45.04 20.13
CA VAL A 390 -16.02 44.57 21.28
C VAL A 390 -17.04 43.53 20.83
#